data_AF-A0A2S9BSH7-F1
#
_entry.id   AF-A0A2S9BSH7-F1
#
_cell.length_a   1.000
_cell.length_b   1.000
_cell.length_c   1.000
_cell.angle_alpha   90.00
_cell.angle_beta   90.00
_cell.angle_gamma   90.00
#
_symmetry.space_group_name_H-M   'P 1'
#
loop_
_entity.id
_entity.type
_entity.pdbx_description
1 polymer ?
#
loop_
_entity_poly.entity_id
_entity_poly.type
_entity_poly.pdbx_seq_one_letter_code
_entity_poly.pdbx_strand_id
1 'polypeptide(L)'
;MARRPAPPSSSPNPKATGKGRGGSKASAAAAPAPRAAGRNRGDAARVDVREWASGIRLSAFSVIMLSLVVLGAWVLVPTLGTFIDQRQKIAALEASVQVSEDEITALIAERERWNDPAYITTQARERLYYVKPGEVVYLIDNDLDPSVLPREQAPVSDTLEEKPSDWMPQLLRTLVATGLSDTATTAP
;
A
#
# COMPACT_ATOMS: atom_id res chain seq x y z
N MET A 1 -35.23 0.39 -14.71
CA MET A 1 -35.82 0.39 -13.35
C MET A 1 -34.88 -0.37 -12.44
N ALA A 2 -34.40 0.28 -11.36
CA ALA A 2 -33.96 -0.25 -10.05
C ALA A 2 -33.07 -1.53 -10.01
N ARG A 3 -31.96 -1.64 -9.26
CA ARG A 3 -31.32 -0.89 -8.16
C ARG A 3 -29.91 -1.48 -7.95
N ARG A 4 -28.99 -0.64 -7.46
CA ARG A 4 -27.65 -0.88 -6.88
C ARG A 4 -27.48 -2.20 -6.08
N PRO A 5 -26.23 -2.69 -5.99
CA PRO A 5 -25.61 -2.94 -4.68
C PRO A 5 -24.23 -2.25 -4.51
N ALA A 6 -23.90 -1.95 -3.26
CA ALA A 6 -22.74 -1.18 -2.81
C ALA A 6 -21.50 -2.05 -2.53
N PRO A 7 -20.27 -1.50 -2.56
CA PRO A 7 -19.06 -2.21 -2.12
C PRO A 7 -18.85 -2.12 -0.59
N PRO A 8 -18.24 -3.14 0.06
CA PRO A 8 -17.84 -3.05 1.47
C PRO A 8 -16.52 -2.30 1.64
N SER A 9 -16.52 -1.25 2.47
CA SER A 9 -15.35 -0.48 2.87
C SER A 9 -14.65 -1.10 4.10
N SER A 10 -13.37 -1.40 3.91
CA SER A 10 -12.20 -1.13 4.78
C SER A 10 -12.33 -1.11 6.32
N SER A 11 -11.47 -1.92 6.95
CA SER A 11 -10.97 -1.80 8.33
C SER A 11 -10.44 -0.40 8.67
N PRO A 12 -10.53 0.01 9.95
CA PRO A 12 -9.29 0.07 10.75
C PRO A 12 -9.45 -0.27 12.25
N ASN A 13 -8.46 -0.98 12.79
CA ASN A 13 -7.99 -0.90 14.19
C ASN A 13 -6.81 0.10 14.21
N PRO A 14 -6.32 0.74 15.31
CA PRO A 14 -6.53 0.45 16.73
C PRO A 14 -6.75 1.70 17.63
N LYS A 15 -7.24 1.49 18.86
CA LYS A 15 -7.08 2.51 19.92
C LYS A 15 -6.74 1.90 21.27
N ALA A 16 -5.46 2.00 21.60
CA ALA A 16 -4.93 1.91 22.94
C ALA A 16 -5.57 2.99 23.82
N THR A 17 -6.02 2.60 25.01
CA THR A 17 -6.31 3.54 26.10
C THR A 17 -5.51 3.11 27.31
N GLY A 18 -4.42 3.83 27.53
CA GLY A 18 -3.68 3.80 28.79
C GLY A 18 -4.53 4.43 29.88
N LYS A 19 -4.65 3.74 31.01
CA LYS A 19 -5.17 4.30 32.25
C LYS A 19 -4.12 4.11 33.34
N GLY A 20 -3.24 5.10 33.44
CA GLY A 20 -2.52 5.37 34.67
C GLY A 20 -3.30 6.41 35.48
N ARG A 21 -3.36 6.23 36.81
CA ARG A 21 -2.97 7.23 37.83
C ARG A 21 -3.61 6.96 39.19
N GLY A 22 -2.73 6.90 40.20
CA GLY A 22 -2.97 7.29 41.61
C GLY A 22 -3.69 6.25 42.48
N GLY A 23 -3.22 5.80 43.64
CA GLY A 23 -2.15 6.29 44.51
C GLY A 23 -2.72 6.62 45.89
N SER A 24 -2.26 5.87 46.91
CA SER A 24 -2.40 6.06 48.37
C SER A 24 -3.76 5.67 49.01
N LYS A 25 -3.87 5.06 50.20
CA LYS A 25 -3.05 5.12 51.42
C LYS A 25 -3.23 3.84 52.28
N ALA A 26 -2.28 3.66 53.20
CA ALA A 26 -2.06 2.54 54.11
C ALA A 26 -3.08 2.35 55.25
N SER A 27 -3.16 1.13 55.80
CA SER A 27 -3.05 0.89 57.25
C SER A 27 -2.67 -0.56 57.57
N ALA A 28 -1.97 -0.73 58.69
CA ALA A 28 -1.19 -1.89 59.12
C ALA A 28 -2.01 -2.98 59.85
N ALA A 29 -1.53 -4.24 59.83
CA ALA A 29 -1.24 -5.05 61.04
C ALA A 29 -0.87 -6.52 60.70
N ALA A 30 0.23 -6.98 61.32
CA ALA A 30 0.53 -8.31 61.84
C ALA A 30 0.61 -9.58 60.93
N ALA A 31 1.77 -10.24 61.03
CA ALA A 31 2.17 -11.58 60.54
C ALA A 31 1.38 -12.75 61.23
N PRO A 32 1.53 -14.06 60.90
CA PRO A 32 2.62 -14.71 60.16
C PRO A 32 2.24 -15.77 59.09
N ALA A 33 3.27 -16.23 58.37
CA ALA A 33 3.25 -17.22 57.29
C ALA A 33 2.82 -18.65 57.73
N PRO A 34 2.34 -19.46 56.76
CA PRO A 34 2.96 -20.78 56.59
C PRO A 34 3.27 -21.19 55.14
N ARG A 35 4.40 -21.88 55.06
CA ARG A 35 4.88 -22.90 54.10
C ARG A 35 4.01 -23.27 52.88
N ALA A 36 4.67 -23.17 51.72
CA ALA A 36 4.79 -24.18 50.65
C ALA A 36 3.54 -25.01 50.29
N ALA A 37 2.94 -24.68 49.15
CA ALA A 37 2.19 -25.63 48.35
C ALA A 37 2.42 -25.37 46.86
N GLY A 38 3.00 -26.38 46.20
CA GLY A 38 2.87 -26.74 44.78
C GLY A 38 2.75 -25.64 43.74
N ARG A 39 3.85 -25.40 43.01
CA ARG A 39 3.75 -24.96 41.61
C ARG A 39 3.23 -26.14 40.81
N ASN A 40 1.99 -26.09 40.33
CA ASN A 40 1.57 -26.77 39.12
C ASN A 40 0.88 -25.75 38.21
N ARG A 41 1.71 -24.96 37.55
CA ARG A 41 1.33 -24.09 36.45
C ARG A 41 1.93 -24.73 35.21
N GLY A 42 1.16 -25.56 34.51
CA GLY A 42 1.66 -26.26 33.34
C GLY A 42 0.91 -27.48 32.85
N ASP A 43 -0.35 -27.73 33.24
CA ASP A 43 -1.20 -28.63 32.44
C ASP A 43 -1.80 -27.84 31.28
N ALA A 44 -0.97 -27.60 30.26
CA ALA A 44 -1.51 -27.50 28.92
C ALA A 44 -2.21 -28.84 28.69
N ALA A 45 -3.52 -28.81 28.47
CA ALA A 45 -4.35 -30.00 28.23
C ALA A 45 -3.84 -30.75 26.99
N ARG A 46 -2.79 -31.55 27.18
CA ARG A 46 -2.39 -32.59 26.27
C ARG A 46 -3.47 -33.62 26.43
N VAL A 47 -4.39 -33.66 25.47
CA VAL A 47 -5.35 -34.74 25.40
C VAL A 47 -4.52 -36.01 25.21
N ASP A 48 -4.37 -36.79 26.29
CA ASP A 48 -3.64 -38.05 26.27
C ASP A 48 -4.44 -39.07 25.48
N VAL A 49 -4.24 -39.04 24.15
CA VAL A 49 -4.88 -39.92 23.18
C VAL A 49 -4.68 -41.39 23.54
N ARG A 50 -3.54 -41.70 24.18
CA ARG A 50 -3.19 -43.05 24.64
C ARG A 50 -4.02 -43.51 25.83
N GLU A 51 -4.35 -42.61 26.76
CA GLU A 51 -5.18 -42.93 27.92
C GLU A 51 -6.66 -43.07 27.51
N TRP A 52 -7.15 -42.17 26.65
CA TRP A 52 -8.48 -42.28 26.01
C TRP A 52 -8.61 -43.56 25.17
N ALA A 53 -7.59 -43.92 24.39
CA ALA A 53 -7.60 -45.14 23.58
C ALA A 53 -7.50 -46.43 24.43
N SER A 54 -6.87 -46.38 25.61
CA SER A 54 -6.72 -47.53 26.50
C SER A 54 -8.00 -47.93 27.25
N GLY A 55 -8.97 -47.00 27.37
CA GLY A 55 -10.31 -47.26 27.93
C GLY A 55 -11.28 -47.90 26.93
N ILE A 56 -10.89 -48.01 25.66
CA ILE A 56 -11.70 -48.62 24.61
C ILE A 56 -11.61 -50.14 24.77
N ARG A 57 -12.50 -50.69 25.60
CA ARG A 57 -12.83 -52.11 25.51
C ARG A 57 -13.23 -52.36 24.06
N LEU A 58 -12.51 -53.25 23.36
CA LEU A 58 -12.76 -53.69 21.97
C LEU A 58 -14.13 -54.38 21.84
N SER A 59 -15.18 -53.63 22.14
CA SER A 59 -16.57 -53.99 21.91
C SER A 59 -16.87 -53.70 20.44
N ALA A 60 -17.63 -54.58 19.80
CA ALA A 60 -18.14 -54.37 18.45
C ALA A 60 -18.80 -53.00 18.28
N PHE A 61 -19.40 -52.47 19.35
CA PHE A 61 -19.97 -51.12 19.38
C PHE A 61 -18.94 -50.00 19.12
N SER A 62 -17.75 -50.09 19.72
CA SER A 62 -16.71 -49.08 19.51
C SER A 62 -16.15 -49.14 18.08
N VAL A 63 -16.04 -50.34 17.51
CA VAL A 63 -15.65 -50.52 16.11
C VAL A 63 -16.69 -49.90 15.16
N ILE A 64 -17.98 -50.10 15.43
CA ILE A 64 -19.08 -49.48 14.67
C ILE A 64 -19.08 -47.95 14.82
N MET A 65 -18.84 -47.44 16.02
CA MET A 65 -18.82 -45.98 16.24
C MET A 65 -17.62 -45.33 15.54
N LEU A 66 -16.44 -45.95 15.60
CA LEU A 66 -15.25 -45.52 14.88
C LEU A 66 -15.48 -45.57 13.36
N SER A 67 -16.08 -46.65 12.85
CA SER A 67 -16.34 -46.78 11.42
C SER A 67 -17.31 -45.70 10.92
N LEU A 68 -18.35 -45.37 11.68
CA LEU A 68 -19.27 -44.26 11.36
C LEU A 68 -18.55 -42.91 11.31
N VAL A 69 -17.67 -42.62 12.26
CA VAL A 69 -16.89 -41.37 12.27
C VAL A 69 -15.97 -41.30 11.06
N VAL A 70 -15.27 -42.39 10.74
CA VAL A 70 -14.38 -42.45 9.56
C VAL A 70 -15.19 -42.31 8.27
N LEU A 71 -16.34 -42.98 8.15
CA LEU A 71 -17.22 -42.86 6.98
C LEU A 71 -17.74 -41.42 6.82
N GLY A 72 -18.20 -40.81 7.92
CA GLY A 72 -18.67 -39.43 7.95
C GLY A 72 -17.57 -38.45 7.56
N ALA A 73 -16.37 -38.62 8.11
CA ALA A 73 -15.21 -37.80 7.75
C ALA A 73 -14.81 -37.99 6.28
N TRP A 74 -14.83 -39.21 5.75
CA TRP A 74 -14.53 -39.48 4.34
C TRP A 74 -15.52 -38.76 3.42
N VAL A 75 -16.82 -38.76 3.73
CA VAL A 75 -17.81 -38.02 2.91
C VAL A 75 -17.67 -36.50 3.04
N LEU A 76 -17.29 -36.00 4.21
CA LEU A 76 -17.27 -34.57 4.51
C LEU A 76 -15.97 -33.86 4.06
N VAL A 77 -14.82 -34.54 4.09
CA VAL A 77 -13.53 -33.95 3.68
C VAL A 77 -13.54 -33.43 2.22
N PRO A 78 -14.04 -34.18 1.22
CA PRO A 78 -14.11 -33.71 -0.16
C PRO A 78 -14.99 -32.46 -0.32
N THR A 79 -16.05 -32.33 0.47
CA THR A 79 -17.00 -31.22 0.36
C THR A 79 -16.46 -29.90 0.94
N LEU A 80 -15.60 -29.96 1.96
CA LEU A 80 -14.92 -28.76 2.46
C LEU A 80 -13.86 -28.25 1.47
N GLY A 81 -13.10 -29.16 0.85
CA GLY A 81 -12.08 -28.79 -0.14
C GLY A 81 -12.67 -28.11 -1.36
N THR A 82 -13.78 -28.62 -1.89
CA THR A 82 -14.44 -28.05 -3.08
C THR A 82 -15.04 -26.68 -2.81
N PHE A 83 -15.57 -26.43 -1.60
CA PHE A 83 -16.13 -25.13 -1.25
C PHE A 83 -15.05 -24.02 -1.20
N ILE A 84 -13.86 -24.33 -0.67
CA ILE A 84 -12.74 -23.37 -0.64
C ILE A 84 -12.22 -23.10 -2.06
N ASP A 85 -12.07 -24.15 -2.88
CA ASP A 85 -11.66 -24.04 -4.28
C ASP A 85 -12.67 -23.24 -5.12
N GLN A 86 -13.97 -23.43 -4.91
CA GLN A 86 -15.02 -22.63 -5.54
C GLN A 86 -14.92 -21.14 -5.17
N ARG A 87 -14.68 -20.82 -3.89
CA ARG A 87 -14.49 -19.43 -3.44
C ARG A 87 -13.28 -18.77 -4.09
N GLN A 88 -12.17 -19.50 -4.21
CA GLN A 88 -10.96 -19.01 -4.88
C GLN A 88 -11.20 -18.80 -6.38
N LYS A 89 -11.88 -19.73 -7.04
CA LYS A 89 -12.26 -19.59 -8.45
C LYS A 89 -13.15 -18.38 -8.69
N ILE A 90 -14.17 -18.16 -7.87
CA ILE A 90 -15.05 -16.98 -7.97
C ILE A 90 -14.23 -15.70 -7.83
N ALA A 91 -13.38 -15.61 -6.80
CA ALA A 91 -12.54 -14.42 -6.59
C ALA A 91 -11.57 -14.17 -7.76
N ALA A 92 -10.97 -15.23 -8.31
CA ALA A 92 -10.08 -15.14 -9.47
C ALA A 92 -10.84 -14.72 -10.74
N LEU A 93 -12.04 -15.26 -10.96
CA LEU A 93 -12.89 -14.89 -12.10
C LEU A 93 -13.34 -13.43 -11.99
N GLU A 94 -13.80 -12.99 -10.82
CA GLU A 94 -14.19 -11.60 -10.57
C GLU A 94 -13.03 -10.64 -10.83
N ALA A 95 -11.82 -10.98 -10.37
CA ALA A 95 -10.61 -10.20 -10.66
C ALA A 95 -10.31 -10.14 -12.17
N SER A 96 -10.46 -11.26 -12.88
CA SER A 96 -10.23 -11.30 -14.34
C SER A 96 -11.23 -10.45 -15.13
N VAL A 97 -12.49 -10.40 -14.67
CA VAL A 97 -13.53 -9.55 -15.27
C VAL A 97 -13.17 -8.08 -15.06
N GLN A 98 -12.79 -7.68 -13.84
CA GLN A 98 -12.38 -6.30 -13.55
C GLN A 98 -11.20 -5.85 -14.42
N VAL A 99 -10.15 -6.67 -14.52
CA VAL A 99 -8.99 -6.37 -15.38
C VAL A 99 -9.40 -6.19 -16.84
N SER A 100 -10.31 -7.05 -17.34
CA SER A 100 -10.80 -6.96 -18.71
C SER A 100 -11.65 -5.70 -18.95
N GLU A 101 -12.49 -5.33 -17.98
CA GLU A 101 -13.29 -4.09 -18.04
C GLU A 101 -12.42 -2.83 -18.02
N ASP A 102 -11.37 -2.81 -17.21
CA ASP A 102 -10.38 -1.73 -17.16
C ASP A 102 -9.62 -1.61 -18.49
N GLU A 103 -9.20 -2.73 -19.07
CA GLU A 103 -8.53 -2.76 -20.38
C GLU A 103 -9.44 -2.27 -21.50
N ILE A 104 -10.70 -2.71 -21.53
CA ILE A 104 -11.70 -2.21 -22.48
C ILE A 104 -11.87 -0.70 -22.32
N THR A 105 -11.96 -0.20 -21.09
CA THR A 105 -12.11 1.23 -20.82
C THR A 105 -10.90 2.03 -21.30
N ALA A 106 -9.69 1.53 -21.07
CA ALA A 106 -8.45 2.13 -21.55
C ALA A 106 -8.40 2.16 -23.09
N LEU A 107 -8.74 1.05 -23.75
CA LEU A 107 -8.77 0.94 -25.21
C LEU A 107 -9.83 1.86 -25.83
N ILE A 108 -10.99 2.02 -25.20
CA ILE A 108 -12.02 2.96 -25.66
C ILE A 108 -11.51 4.41 -25.55
N ALA A 109 -10.90 4.76 -24.41
CA ALA A 109 -10.33 6.09 -24.21
C ALA A 109 -9.20 6.39 -25.21
N GLU A 110 -8.36 5.40 -25.49
CA GLU A 110 -7.32 5.51 -26.51
C GLU A 110 -7.94 5.69 -27.90
N ARG A 111 -8.90 4.85 -28.29
CA ARG A 111 -9.60 4.98 -29.58
C ARG A 111 -10.25 6.36 -29.74
N GLU A 112 -10.85 6.90 -28.69
CA GLU A 112 -11.45 8.24 -28.74
C GLU A 112 -10.40 9.33 -28.95
N ARG A 113 -9.21 9.21 -28.34
CA ARG A 113 -8.08 10.11 -28.63
C ARG A 113 -7.61 10.00 -30.08
N TRP A 114 -7.52 8.79 -30.61
CA TRP A 114 -7.14 8.57 -32.02
C TRP A 114 -8.19 9.09 -33.01
N ASN A 115 -9.45 9.26 -32.60
CA ASN A 115 -10.49 9.87 -33.45
C ASN A 115 -10.33 11.39 -33.61
N ASP A 116 -9.55 12.05 -32.75
CA ASP A 116 -9.30 13.49 -32.85
C ASP A 116 -8.22 13.78 -33.92
N PRO A 117 -8.55 14.52 -35.01
CA PRO A 117 -7.58 14.90 -36.04
C PRO A 117 -6.36 15.64 -35.48
N ALA A 118 -6.53 16.45 -34.42
CA ALA A 118 -5.43 17.19 -33.81
C ALA A 118 -4.41 16.22 -33.17
N TYR A 119 -4.89 15.18 -32.49
CA TYR A 119 -4.05 14.15 -31.89
C TYR A 119 -3.25 13.38 -32.95
N ILE A 120 -3.89 12.95 -34.04
CA ILE A 120 -3.22 12.27 -35.16
C ILE A 120 -2.12 13.16 -35.75
N THR A 121 -2.42 14.44 -36.04
CA THR A 121 -1.43 15.34 -36.65
C THR A 121 -0.23 15.60 -35.74
N THR A 122 -0.44 15.67 -34.43
CA THR A 122 0.63 15.85 -33.44
C THR A 122 1.51 14.59 -33.38
N GLN A 123 0.91 13.40 -33.24
CA GLN A 123 1.64 12.13 -33.23
C GLN A 123 2.42 11.88 -34.53
N ALA A 124 1.81 12.19 -35.67
CA ALA A 124 2.45 12.06 -36.98
C ALA A 124 3.65 13.01 -37.13
N ARG A 125 3.56 14.23 -36.60
CA ARG A 125 4.67 15.19 -36.64
C ARG A 125 5.80 14.81 -35.69
N GLU A 126 5.48 14.41 -34.46
CA GLU A 126 6.48 14.05 -33.44
C GLU A 126 7.22 12.75 -33.76
N ARG A 127 6.51 11.73 -34.25
CA ARG A 127 7.11 10.39 -34.47
C ARG A 127 7.57 10.15 -35.91
N LEU A 128 6.84 10.68 -36.89
CA LEU A 128 7.05 10.37 -38.30
C LEU A 128 7.51 11.59 -39.11
N TYR A 129 7.68 12.75 -38.47
CA TYR A 129 8.07 14.01 -39.11
C TYR A 129 7.16 14.40 -40.28
N TYR A 130 5.89 13.98 -40.25
CA TYR A 130 4.92 14.34 -41.28
C TYR A 130 4.46 15.80 -41.13
N VAL A 131 4.19 16.42 -42.27
CA VAL A 131 3.71 17.80 -42.36
C VAL A 131 2.54 17.94 -43.30
N LYS A 132 1.76 19.01 -43.11
CA LYS A 132 0.67 19.33 -44.02
C LYS A 132 1.25 19.82 -45.35
N PRO A 133 0.57 19.56 -46.48
CA PRO A 133 0.96 20.13 -47.76
C PRO A 133 1.07 21.67 -47.64
N GLY A 134 2.24 22.23 -47.97
CA GLY A 134 2.51 23.67 -47.90
C GLY A 134 3.23 24.16 -46.63
N GLU A 135 3.48 23.31 -45.62
CA GLU A 135 4.37 23.65 -44.49
C GLU A 135 5.84 23.42 -44.86
N VAL A 136 6.73 24.33 -44.42
CA VAL A 136 8.19 24.24 -44.62
C VAL A 136 8.84 23.86 -43.29
N VAL A 137 9.51 22.70 -43.23
CA VAL A 137 10.22 22.24 -42.02
C VAL A 137 11.67 22.68 -42.08
N TYR A 138 12.15 23.31 -41.01
CA TYR A 138 13.56 23.59 -40.81
C TYR A 138 14.13 22.55 -39.84
N LEU A 139 15.03 21.69 -40.32
CA LEU A 139 15.86 20.88 -39.45
C LEU A 139 17.10 21.70 -39.11
N ILE A 140 17.25 22.07 -37.84
CA ILE A 140 18.48 22.69 -37.36
C ILE A 140 19.44 21.56 -37.01
N ASP A 141 20.35 21.26 -37.94
CA ASP A 141 21.53 20.46 -37.63
C ASP A 141 22.53 21.39 -36.94
N ASN A 142 22.87 21.10 -35.68
CA ASN A 142 23.84 21.90 -34.93
C ASN A 142 25.26 21.45 -35.33
N ASP A 143 25.69 21.85 -36.53
CA ASP A 143 27.08 21.70 -36.98
C ASP A 143 27.98 22.82 -36.40
N LEU A 144 27.69 23.25 -35.17
CA LEU A 144 28.52 24.20 -34.44
C LEU A 144 29.66 23.44 -33.80
N ASP A 145 30.87 23.97 -33.93
CA ASP A 145 32.03 23.49 -33.21
C ASP A 145 31.68 23.38 -31.70
N PRO A 146 31.98 22.24 -31.04
CA PRO A 146 31.61 22.00 -29.65
C PRO A 146 32.16 23.05 -28.67
N SER A 147 33.14 23.85 -29.09
CA SER A 147 33.65 25.00 -28.35
C SER A 147 32.69 26.20 -28.29
N VAL A 148 31.71 26.28 -29.19
CA VAL A 148 30.72 27.38 -29.31
C VAL A 148 29.36 26.99 -28.73
N LEU A 149 29.13 25.69 -28.50
CA LEU A 149 27.94 25.20 -27.82
C LEU A 149 27.95 25.70 -26.36
N PRO A 150 26.85 26.29 -25.86
CA PRO A 150 26.70 26.54 -24.43
C PRO A 150 26.97 25.25 -23.67
N ARG A 151 27.90 25.26 -22.70
CA ARG A 151 28.20 24.08 -21.88
C ARG A 151 26.89 23.51 -21.34
N GLU A 152 26.55 22.28 -21.72
CA GLU A 152 25.47 21.54 -21.11
C GLU A 152 25.64 21.59 -19.60
N GLN A 153 24.56 21.93 -18.91
CA GLN A 153 24.53 22.03 -17.45
C GLN A 153 25.07 20.72 -16.91
N ALA A 154 26.21 20.77 -16.22
CA ALA A 154 26.85 19.60 -15.67
C ALA A 154 25.81 18.78 -14.87
N PRO A 155 25.87 17.43 -14.92
CA PRO A 155 24.91 16.59 -14.22
C PRO A 155 24.81 17.06 -12.78
N VAL A 156 23.59 17.45 -12.39
CA VAL A 156 23.28 17.92 -11.03
C VAL A 156 23.70 16.79 -10.10
N SER A 157 24.71 17.05 -9.27
CA SER A 157 25.24 16.03 -8.37
C SER A 157 24.15 15.66 -7.36
N ASP A 158 23.94 14.35 -7.14
CA ASP A 158 22.98 13.82 -6.14
C ASP A 158 23.32 14.24 -4.70
N THR A 159 24.53 14.78 -4.50
CA THR A 159 24.89 15.50 -3.28
C THR A 159 24.25 16.88 -3.29
N LEU A 160 23.12 17.01 -2.59
CA LEU A 160 22.60 18.31 -2.19
C LEU A 160 23.63 18.99 -1.29
N GLU A 161 24.39 19.91 -1.86
CA GLU A 161 25.15 20.89 -1.09
C GLU A 161 24.14 21.87 -0.49
N GLU A 162 23.68 21.57 0.72
CA GLU A 162 22.75 22.41 1.46
C GLU A 162 23.45 23.71 1.82
N LYS A 163 23.46 24.66 0.89
CA LYS A 163 23.88 26.03 1.16
C LYS A 163 22.85 26.60 2.14
N PRO A 164 23.23 26.91 3.40
CA PRO A 164 22.28 27.47 4.35
C PRO A 164 21.78 28.78 3.76
N SER A 165 20.56 28.74 3.26
CA SER A 165 19.88 29.91 2.76
C SER A 165 19.41 30.68 3.98
N ASP A 166 20.31 31.49 4.51
CA ASP A 166 20.05 32.45 5.57
C ASP A 166 19.22 33.61 5.00
N TRP A 167 17.99 33.30 4.62
CA TRP A 167 17.02 34.23 4.04
C TRP A 167 16.71 35.36 5.01
N MET A 168 16.76 35.11 6.32
CA MET A 168 16.45 36.10 7.33
C MET A 168 17.55 37.18 7.42
N PRO A 169 18.84 36.85 7.57
CA PRO A 169 19.92 37.84 7.43
C PRO A 169 19.94 38.53 6.06
N GLN A 170 19.60 37.82 4.98
CA GLN A 170 19.64 38.36 3.63
C GLN A 170 18.50 39.35 3.39
N LEU A 171 17.29 39.07 3.88
CA LEU A 171 16.15 39.98 3.84
C LEU A 171 16.41 41.22 4.71
N LEU A 172 16.97 41.04 5.91
CA LEU A 172 17.34 42.15 6.78
C LEU A 172 18.40 43.03 6.12
N ARG A 173 19.40 42.45 5.45
CA ARG A 173 20.37 43.22 4.67
C ARG A 173 19.71 43.97 3.51
N THR A 174 18.81 43.35 2.77
CA THR A 174 18.13 44.04 1.66
C THR A 174 17.27 45.19 2.19
N LEU A 175 16.52 45.01 3.26
CA LEU A 175 15.71 46.07 3.85
C LEU A 175 16.56 47.24 4.37
N VAL A 176 17.68 46.93 5.05
CA VAL A 176 18.62 47.94 5.53
C VAL A 176 19.33 48.64 4.36
N ALA A 177 19.75 47.88 3.33
CA ALA A 177 20.42 48.42 2.16
C ALA A 177 19.49 49.33 1.34
N THR A 178 18.21 48.96 1.20
CA THR A 178 17.21 49.80 0.52
C THR A 178 16.80 51.01 1.37
N GLY A 179 16.82 50.89 2.71
CA GLY A 179 16.57 52.03 3.60
C GLY A 179 17.72 53.03 3.65
N LEU A 180 18.96 52.58 3.43
CA LEU A 180 20.18 53.39 3.40
C LEU A 180 20.62 53.74 1.98
N SER A 181 19.99 53.21 0.94
CA SER A 181 20.30 53.58 -0.43
C SER A 181 19.87 55.02 -0.62
N ASP A 182 20.85 55.92 -0.57
CA ASP A 182 20.69 57.33 -0.89
C ASP A 182 20.07 57.41 -2.29
N THR A 183 18.82 57.85 -2.37
CA THR A 183 18.21 58.14 -3.66
C THR A 183 18.93 59.37 -4.18
N ALA A 184 19.94 59.15 -5.01
CA ALA A 184 20.54 60.20 -5.81
C ALA A 184 19.45 60.74 -6.76
N THR A 185 18.63 61.65 -6.23
CA THR A 185 17.83 62.58 -7.01
C THR A 185 18.83 63.45 -7.75
N THR A 186 19.12 63.05 -8.98
CA THR A 186 19.53 63.99 -10.02
C THR A 186 18.37 64.96 -10.20
N ALA A 187 18.51 66.17 -9.64
CA ALA A 187 17.68 67.32 -9.97
C ALA A 187 18.02 67.79 -11.41
N PRO A 188 17.07 68.43 -12.13
CA PRO A 188 17.11 68.63 -13.58
C PRO A 188 18.26 69.53 -14.09
#